data_AF-A0A5Q2TGA4-F1
#
_entry.id   AF-A0A5Q2TGA4-F1
#
_cell.length_a   1.000
_cell.length_b   1.000
_cell.length_c   1.000
_cell.angle_alpha   90.00
_cell.angle_beta   90.00
_cell.angle_gamma   90.00
#
_symmetry.space_group_name_H-M   'P 1'
#
loop_
_entity.id
_entity.type
_entity.pdbx_description
1 polymer ?
#
loop_
_entity_poly.entity_id
_entity_poly.type
_entity_poly.pdbx_seq_one_letter_code
_entity_poly.pdbx_strand_id
1 'polypeptide(L)' 'MTLHEAILKCFLDKQRPMTIQEVEIYISQQHKQRWKDIGTTMADMVPINYGGNATSTVPGEYRRLKRLTRGTYTLIE' A
#
# COMPACT_ATOMS: atom_id res chain seq x y z
N MET A 1 12.49 -5.24 7.45
CA MET A 1 11.53 -4.65 6.50
C MET A 1 10.15 -4.65 7.14
N THR A 2 9.46 -3.51 7.13
CA THR A 2 8.09 -3.35 7.62
C THR A 2 7.07 -3.66 6.52
N LEU A 3 5.78 -3.76 6.87
CA LEU A 3 4.72 -3.94 5.87
C LEU A 3 4.65 -2.74 4.91
N HIS A 4 4.80 -1.52 5.43
CA HIS A 4 4.79 -0.31 4.62
C HIS A 4 5.88 -0.33 3.55
N GLU A 5 7.11 -0.70 3.94
CA GLU A 5 8.24 -0.84 3.02
C GLU A 5 7.99 -1.92 1.96
N ALA A 6 7.42 -3.06 2.35
CA ALA A 6 7.07 -4.13 1.42
C ALA A 6 6.05 -3.68 0.37
N ILE A 7 5.01 -2.96 0.81
CA ILE A 7 3.98 -2.40 -0.06
C ILE A 7 4.59 -1.37 -1.02
N LEU A 8 5.38 -0.41 -0.52
CA LEU A 8 6.01 0.60 -1.37
C LEU A 8 6.96 -0.03 -2.39
N LYS A 9 7.78 -0.99 -1.96
CA LYS A 9 8.65 -1.74 -2.87
C LYS A 9 7.84 -2.44 -3.96
N CYS A 10 6.70 -3.04 -3.61
CA CYS A 10 5.82 -3.67 -4.58
C CYS A 10 5.36 -2.68 -5.68
N PHE A 11 4.94 -1.47 -5.30
CA PHE A 11 4.52 -0.45 -6.28
C PHE A 11 5.70 0.12 -7.09
N LEU A 12 6.86 0.32 -6.47
CA LEU A 12 8.08 0.77 -7.14
C LEU A 12 8.56 -0.24 -8.18
N ASP A 13 8.50 -1.54 -7.86
CA ASP A 13 8.92 -2.60 -8.78
C ASP A 13 7.94 -2.77 -9.95
N LYS A 14 6.64 -2.57 -9.72
CA LYS A 14 5.59 -2.83 -10.72
C LYS A 14 5.22 -1.62 -11.57
N GLN A 15 5.38 -0.40 -11.05
CA GLN A 15 5.11 0.87 -11.75
C GLN A 15 3.75 0.92 -12.46
N ARG A 16 2.74 0.29 -11.86
CA ARG A 16 1.36 0.30 -12.36
C ARG A 16 0.36 0.26 -11.21
N PRO A 17 -0.90 0.65 -11.45
CA PRO A 17 -1.97 0.39 -10.50
C PRO A 17 -2.09 -1.09 -10.17
N MET A 18 -2.39 -1.39 -8.90
CA MET A 18 -2.57 -2.74 -8.41
C MET A 18 -3.71 -2.85 -7.41
N THR A 19 -4.34 -4.01 -7.42
CA THR A 19 -5.33 -4.41 -6.43
C THR A 19 -4.67 -4.87 -5.13
N ILE A 20 -5.44 -4.88 -4.03
CA ILE A 20 -5.00 -5.45 -2.76
C ILE A 20 -4.52 -6.89 -2.94
N GLN A 21 -5.27 -7.72 -3.68
CA GLN A 21 -4.92 -9.12 -3.91
C GLN A 21 -3.59 -9.28 -4.66
N GLU A 22 -3.32 -8.47 -5.68
CA GLU A 22 -2.03 -8.51 -6.39
C GLU A 22 -0.86 -8.13 -5.47
N VAL A 23 -1.05 -7.14 -4.60
CA VAL A 23 -0.04 -6.73 -3.61
C VAL A 23 0.19 -7.86 -2.60
N GLU A 24 -0.87 -8.49 -2.08
CA GLU A 24 -0.77 -9.64 -1.18
C GLU A 24 -0.01 -10.80 -1.81
N ILE A 25 -0.33 -11.14 -3.06
CA ILE A 25 0.35 -12.19 -3.82
C ILE A 25 1.82 -11.84 -3.99
N TYR A 26 2.15 -10.64 -4.46
CA TYR A 26 3.54 -10.22 -4.62
C TYR A 26 4.32 -10.30 -3.30
N ILE A 27 3.77 -9.76 -2.21
CA ILE A 27 4.44 -9.74 -0.90
C ILE A 27 4.68 -11.17 -0.41
N SER A 28 3.68 -12.06 -0.57
CA SER A 28 3.81 -13.48 -0.18
C SER A 28 4.84 -14.26 -0.99
N GLN A 29 5.08 -13.86 -2.26
CA GLN A 29 6.08 -14.48 -3.12
C GLN A 29 7.50 -13.98 -2.83
N GLN A 30 7.65 -12.69 -2.53
CA GLN A 30 8.96 -12.06 -2.31
C GLN A 30 9.49 -12.22 -0.88
N HIS A 31 8.60 -12.46 0.09
CA HIS A 31 8.95 -12.46 1.50
C HIS A 31 8.40 -13.70 2.22
N LYS A 32 9.25 -14.35 3.04
CA LYS A 32 8.81 -15.47 3.89
C LYS A 32 7.90 -15.01 5.04
N GLN A 33 7.97 -13.73 5.41
CA GLN A 33 7.14 -13.14 6.44
C GLN A 33 5.70 -12.98 5.96
N ARG A 34 4.75 -13.33 6.82
CA ARG A 34 3.32 -13.11 6.58
C ARG A 34 2.86 -11.87 7.32
N TRP A 35 2.25 -10.95 6.60
CA TRP A 35 1.55 -9.82 7.18
C TRP A 35 0.04 -10.02 7.07
N LYS A 36 -0.68 -9.48 8.05
CA LYS A 36 -2.14 -9.38 8.03
C LYS A 36 -2.53 -7.96 7.65
N ASP A 37 -3.81 -7.77 7.34
CA ASP A 37 -4.43 -6.45 7.17
C ASP A 37 -3.74 -5.58 6.11
N ILE A 38 -3.24 -6.20 5.03
CA ILE A 38 -2.57 -5.51 3.93
C ILE A 38 -3.51 -4.49 3.29
N GLY A 39 -4.76 -4.86 3.04
CA GLY A 39 -5.77 -3.93 2.52
C GLY A 39 -6.04 -2.73 3.43
N THR A 40 -6.13 -2.94 4.74
CA THR A 40 -6.29 -1.85 5.73
C THR A 40 -5.06 -0.95 5.75
N THR A 41 -3.86 -1.55 5.78
CA THR A 41 -2.60 -0.82 5.76
C THR A 41 -2.47 0.02 4.49
N MET A 42 -2.84 -0.51 3.33
CA MET A 42 -2.85 0.24 2.08
C MET A 42 -3.82 1.42 2.12
N ALA A 43 -5.01 1.26 2.72
CA ALA A 43 -5.96 2.36 2.91
C ALA A 43 -5.39 3.45 3.84
N ASP A 44 -4.65 3.05 4.89
CA ASP A 44 -3.99 3.95 5.84
C ASP A 44 -2.73 4.63 5.28
N MET A 45 -2.17 4.08 4.20
CA MET A 45 -1.07 4.65 3.40
C MET A 45 -1.56 5.63 2.32
N VAL A 46 -2.86 5.93 2.27
CA VAL A 46 -3.40 7.02 1.44
C VAL A 46 -3.41 8.31 2.25
N PRO A 47 -2.77 9.39 1.79
CA PRO A 47 -2.86 10.69 2.45
C PRO A 47 -4.20 11.38 2.16
N ILE A 48 -4.56 12.35 3.02
CA ILE A 48 -5.88 13.02 3.04
C ILE A 48 -6.22 13.64 1.68
N ASN A 49 -5.25 14.28 1.03
CA ASN A 49 -5.42 14.92 -0.28
C ASN A 49 -5.73 13.94 -1.42
N TYR A 50 -5.58 12.63 -1.21
CA TYR A 50 -5.94 11.58 -2.17
C TYR A 50 -7.08 10.67 -1.66
N GLY A 51 -7.91 11.19 -0.74
CA GLY A 51 -9.08 10.48 -0.22
C GLY A 51 -8.77 9.46 0.88
N GLY A 52 -7.62 9.62 1.54
CA GLY A 52 -7.24 8.89 2.74
C GLY A 52 -7.89 9.42 4.01
N ASN A 53 -7.53 8.83 5.15
CA ASN A 53 -8.05 9.25 6.46
C ASN A 53 -7.11 10.23 7.17
N ALA A 54 -7.66 11.02 8.10
CA ALA A 54 -6.88 11.92 8.95
C ALA A 54 -6.36 11.22 10.22
N THR A 55 -6.92 10.07 10.57
CA THR A 55 -6.74 9.40 11.87
C THR A 55 -5.77 8.22 11.83
N SER A 56 -5.21 7.86 10.68
CA SER A 56 -4.22 6.79 10.60
C SER A 56 -2.99 7.12 11.44
N THR A 57 -2.37 6.09 12.00
CA THR A 57 -1.09 6.17 12.73
C THR A 57 0.12 5.95 11.82
N VAL A 58 -0.10 5.65 10.53
CA VAL A 58 0.96 5.45 9.55
C VAL A 58 1.72 6.77 9.36
N PRO A 59 3.07 6.77 9.54
CA PRO A 59 3.89 7.94 9.32
C PRO A 59 3.75 8.52 7.91
N GLY A 60 3.84 9.85 7.79
CA GLY A 60 3.63 10.56 6.53
C GLY A 60 4.54 10.11 5.39
N GLU A 61 5.76 9.67 5.70
CA GLU A 61 6.73 9.13 4.73
C GLU A 61 6.24 7.87 4.01
N TYR A 62 5.36 7.08 4.64
CA TYR A 62 4.76 5.89 4.04
C TYR A 62 3.40 6.15 3.38
N ARG A 63 2.82 7.34 3.58
CA ARG A 63 1.54 7.72 2.98
C ARG A 63 1.72 8.15 1.52
N ARG A 64 2.12 7.20 0.68
CA ARG A 64 2.53 7.43 -0.71
C ARG A 64 1.59 6.78 -1.72
N LEU A 65 0.42 6.30 -1.30
CA LEU A 65 -0.55 5.66 -2.18
C LEU A 65 -1.71 6.60 -2.51
N LYS A 66 -2.25 6.46 -3.72
CA LYS A 66 -3.52 7.04 -4.14
C LYS A 66 -4.51 5.92 -4.40
N ARG A 67 -5.72 6.03 -3.85
CA ARG A 67 -6.82 5.11 -4.19
C ARG A 67 -7.45 5.51 -5.52
N LEU A 68 -7.51 4.59 -6.48
CA LEU A 68 -8.16 4.80 -7.77
C LEU A 68 -9.63 4.37 -7.72
N THR A 69 -9.86 3.14 -7.25
CA THR A 69 -11.19 2.57 -7.02
C THR A 69 -11.16 1.75 -5.73
N ARG A 70 -12.30 1.20 -5.30
CA ARG A 70 -12.36 0.37 -4.10
C ARG A 70 -11.42 -0.84 -4.27
N GLY A 71 -10.37 -0.90 -3.45
CA GLY A 71 -9.40 -2.00 -3.44
C GLY A 71 -8.27 -1.88 -4.47
N THR A 72 -8.18 -0.78 -5.22
CA THR A 72 -7.14 -0.55 -6.24
C THR A 72 -6.40 0.75 -5.98
N TYR A 73 -5.07 0.67 -6.00
CA TYR A 73 -4.19 1.75 -5.59
C TYR A 73 -3.05 1.95 -6.59
N THR A 74 -2.43 3.12 -6.56
CA THR A 74 -1.21 3.46 -7.30
C THR A 74 -0.26 4.27 -6.42
N LEU A 75 1.02 4.32 -6.77
CA LEU A 75 1.98 5.22 -6.13
C LEU A 75 1.66 6.68 -6.52
N ILE A 76 1.82 7.60 -5.57
CA ILE A 76 1.82 9.04 -5.81
C ILE A 76 3.20 9.43 -6.37
N GLU A 77 3.18 10.17 -7.48
CA GLU A 77 4.37 10.79 -8.10
C GLU A 77 5.02 11.82 -7.18
#